data_AF-A0A7C6MHX4-F1
#
_entry.id   AF-A0A7C6MHX4-F1
#
_cell.length_a   1.000
_cell.length_b   1.000
_cell.length_c   1.000
_cell.angle_alpha   90.00
_cell.angle_beta   90.00
_cell.angle_gamma   90.00
#
_symmetry.space_group_name_H-M   'P 1'
#
loop_
_entity.id
_entity.type
_entity.pdbx_description
1 polymer ?
#
loop_
_entity_poly.entity_id
_entity_poly.type
_entity_poly.pdbx_seq_one_letter_code
_entity_poly.pdbx_strand_id
1 'polypeptide(L)' 'MTHWGATGWENGPFGYPVGPQRQIPAGGLEQEFQGGWIRQINGEIEEERR' A
#
# COMPACT_ATOMS: atom_id res chain seq x y z
N MET A 1 -5.32 -5.30 0.81
CA MET A 1 -5.27 -5.23 2.29
C MET A 1 -4.48 -6.37 2.94
N THR A 2 -4.41 -7.58 2.35
CA THR A 2 -3.65 -8.72 2.91
C THR A 2 -2.15 -8.45 3.05
N HIS A 3 -1.56 -7.69 2.12
CA HIS A 3 -0.12 -7.39 2.11
C HIS A 3 0.32 -6.49 3.26
N TRP A 4 -0.34 -5.34 3.47
CA TRP A 4 -0.06 -4.45 4.61
C TRP A 4 -0.17 -5.19 5.95
N GLY A 5 -1.15 -6.08 6.09
CA GLY A 5 -1.29 -6.91 7.27
C GLY A 5 -0.14 -7.89 7.49
N ALA A 6 0.42 -8.46 6.41
CA ALA A 6 1.61 -9.30 6.49
C ALA A 6 2.88 -8.52 6.91
N THR A 7 2.91 -7.20 6.66
CA THR A 7 4.03 -6.33 7.06
C THR A 7 3.96 -5.83 8.51
N GLY A 8 2.95 -6.22 9.29
CA GLY A 8 2.81 -5.80 10.69
C GLY A 8 1.89 -4.59 10.90
N TRP A 9 1.05 -4.27 9.91
CA TRP A 9 0.05 -3.20 9.98
C TRP A 9 0.69 -1.84 10.33
N GLU A 10 0.07 -1.08 11.25
CA GLU A 10 0.52 0.22 11.72
C GLU A 10 1.85 0.18 12.49
N ASN A 11 2.24 -0.97 13.03
CA ASN A 11 3.55 -1.19 13.66
C ASN A 11 4.61 -1.65 12.65
N GLY A 12 4.21 -1.85 11.39
CA GLY A 12 5.06 -2.26 10.29
C GLY A 12 5.84 -1.10 9.65
N PRO A 13 6.65 -1.40 8.62
CA PRO A 13 7.54 -0.42 7.98
C PRO A 13 6.80 0.71 7.27
N PHE A 14 5.54 0.51 6.91
CA PHE A 14 4.71 1.53 6.25
C PHE A 14 4.00 2.46 7.24
N GLY A 15 3.75 2.02 8.48
CA GLY A 15 2.98 2.80 9.45
C GLY A 15 1.51 2.94 9.07
N TYR A 16 0.93 4.09 9.40
CA TYR A 16 -0.50 4.35 9.17
C TYR A 16 -0.81 4.81 7.75
N PRO A 17 -2.00 4.49 7.21
CA PRO A 17 -2.53 5.08 5.98
C PRO A 17 -2.66 6.60 6.13
N VAL A 18 -2.22 7.37 5.12
CA VAL A 18 -2.35 8.84 5.12
C VAL A 18 -3.53 9.35 4.29
N GLY A 19 -4.26 8.45 3.62
CA GLY A 19 -5.43 8.81 2.82
C GLY A 19 -6.29 7.59 2.45
N PRO A 20 -7.37 7.77 1.67
CA PRO A 20 -8.16 6.66 1.18
C PRO A 20 -7.40 5.87 0.10
N GLN A 21 -7.71 4.59 -0.01
CA GLN A 21 -7.24 3.75 -1.12
C GLN A 21 -7.81 4.28 -2.44
N ARG A 22 -6.96 4.41 -3.46
CA ARG A 22 -7.35 4.88 -4.81
C ARG A 22 -7.24 3.76 -5.82
N GLN A 23 -8.02 3.84 -6.90
CA GLN A 23 -7.90 2.94 -8.03
C GLN A 23 -6.91 3.49 -9.05
N ILE A 24 -6.07 2.62 -9.60
CA ILE A 24 -5.10 3.00 -10.63
C ILE A 24 -5.77 2.91 -12.02
N PRO A 25 -5.66 3.95 -12.89
CA PRO A 25 -6.20 3.95 -14.26
C PRO A 25 -5.45 3.00 -15.22
N ALA A 26 -5.49 1.70 -14.91
CA ALA A 26 -4.98 0.58 -15.71
C ALA A 26 -5.42 -0.77 -15.11
N GLY A 27 -6.17 -0.74 -14.00
CA GLY A 27 -6.38 -1.89 -13.14
C GLY A 27 -5.42 -1.83 -11.96
N GLY A 28 -5.97 -1.90 -10.75
CA GLY A 28 -5.17 -1.91 -9.53
C GLY A 28 -5.66 -0.97 -8.45
N LEU A 29 -4.97 -1.02 -7.32
CA LEU A 29 -5.24 -0.25 -6.11
C LEU A 29 -3.94 0.36 -5.60
N GLU A 30 -3.97 1.58 -5.13
CA GLU A 30 -2.85 2.20 -4.42
C GLU A 30 -3.30 2.73 -3.06
N GLN A 31 -2.41 2.63 -2.09
CA GLN A 31 -2.58 3.18 -0.75
C GLN A 31 -1.28 3.86 -0.32
N GLU A 32 -1.39 5.12 0.07
CA GLU A 32 -0.31 5.87 0.67
C GLU A 32 -0.29 5.64 2.18
N PHE A 33 0.90 5.47 2.73
CA PHE A 33 1.19 5.32 4.15
C PHE A 33 2.28 6.30 4.57
N GLN A 34 2.44 6.50 5.88
CA GLN A 34 3.48 7.37 6.43
C GLN A 34 4.90 7.03 5.94
N GLY A 35 5.18 5.73 5.77
CA GLY A 35 6.48 5.21 5.32
C GLY A 35 6.62 4.99 3.81
N GLY A 36 5.62 5.35 3.00
CA GLY A 36 5.66 5.18 1.55
C GLY A 36 4.35 4.64 0.95
N TRP A 37 4.43 3.91 -0.15
CA TRP A 37 3.28 3.42 -0.92
C TRP A 37 3.24 1.91 -0.99
N ILE A 38 2.02 1.37 -0.99
CA ILE A 38 1.74 0.01 -1.44
C ILE A 38 0.78 0.12 -2.61
N ARG A 39 1.19 -0.41 -3.76
CA ARG A 39 0.38 -0.47 -4.98
C ARG A 39 0.16 -1.93 -5.35
N GLN A 40 -1.02 -2.25 -5.84
CA GLN A 40 -1.37 -3.55 -6.38
C GLN A 40 -1.77 -3.34 -7.83
N ILE A 41 -0.99 -3.86 -8.77
CA ILE A 41 -1.20 -3.69 -10.21
C ILE A 41 -1.19 -5.08 -10.84
N ASN A 42 -2.25 -5.47 -11.55
CA ASN A 42 -2.38 -6.80 -12.18
C ASN A 42 -2.15 -8.00 -11.25
N GLY A 43 -2.38 -7.84 -9.95
CA GLY A 43 -2.16 -8.89 -8.93
C GLY A 43 -0.76 -8.89 -8.31
N GLU A 44 0.17 -8.11 -8.85
CA GLU A 44 1.49 -7.89 -8.29
C GLU A 44 1.46 -6.76 -7.26
N ILE A 45 2.24 -6.91 -6.19
CA ILE A 45 2.40 -5.88 -5.17
C ILE A 45 3.70 -5.13 -5.43
N GLU A 46 3.60 -3.82 -5.52
CA GLU A 46 4.71 -2.90 -5.60
C GLU A 46 4.78 -2.10 -4.29
N GLU A 47 5.94 -2.17 -3.64
CA GLU A 47 6.27 -1.44 -2.42
C GLU A 47 7.23 -0.31 -2.75
N GLU A 48 6.86 0.92 -2.45
CA GLU A 48 7.76 2.07 -2.53
C GLU A 48 7.97 2.60 -1.11
N ARG A 49 9.18 2.47 -0.57
CA ARG A 49 9.52 2.97 0.77
C ARG A 49 10.25 4.30 0.66
N ARG A 50 9.92 5.23 1.56
CA ARG A 50 10.56 6.55 1.64
C ARG A 50 11.80 6.55 2.53
#